data_AF-A0A520DXC7-F1
#
_entry.id   AF-A0A520DXC7-F1
#
_cell.length_a   1.000
_cell.length_b   1.000
_cell.length_c   1.000
_cell.angle_alpha   90.00
_cell.angle_beta   90.00
_cell.angle_gamma   90.00
#
_symmetry.space_group_name_H-M   'P 1'
#
loop_
_entity.id
_entity.type
_entity.pdbx_description
1 polymer ?
#
loop_
_entity_poly.entity_id
_entity_poly.type
_entity_poly.pdbx_seq_one_letter_code
_entity_poly.pdbx_strand_id
1 'polypeptide(L)'
;ALVQDRIDLFKSDALRSLFFLVVGAAVLWLIIEKKLNANLALGGIAILILADLWTVDKRYLNNEKFVTKAINDQQWKPREVDEFILRDQDPNFRVLDLTIPTFSSANATYFHKTVGGYHAAKLKRYQEVIDKQFSGSINQDVLDMLNTKYFITAGQDGQNISMKVNPTAAGHAWFVDNVQFVKDNDQEMTAISSFDPKKEAIINDEFKSQLNMNSLGTSENTTINLVSYKPDNLKYEYTSGKSGVAIFSEIWYPKGWKMYVDGEEKPYFRANYILRAAELPGGNHTVEWKFEPSSYYLGENISLIGSILLSLILAFAIYNENKQKHIA
;
A
#
# COMPACT_ATOMS: atom_id res chain seq x y z
N ALA A 1 2.52 34.30 -15.13
CA ALA A 1 1.56 33.29 -15.60
C ALA A 1 1.16 32.37 -14.44
N LEU A 2 1.95 31.35 -14.10
CA LEU A 2 1.54 30.30 -13.14
C LEU A 2 1.10 30.77 -11.73
N VAL A 3 1.71 31.82 -11.17
CA VAL A 3 1.27 32.40 -9.89
C VAL A 3 -0.08 33.11 -10.03
N GLN A 4 -0.24 33.88 -11.11
CA GLN A 4 -1.48 34.61 -11.39
C GLN A 4 -2.63 33.65 -11.65
N ASP A 5 -2.39 32.60 -12.44
CA ASP A 5 -3.38 31.55 -12.74
C ASP A 5 -3.86 30.85 -11.46
N ARG A 6 -2.94 30.60 -10.50
CA ARG A 6 -3.28 30.02 -9.19
C ARG A 6 -4.09 30.99 -8.33
N ILE A 7 -3.76 32.28 -8.34
CA ILE A 7 -4.50 33.32 -7.61
C ILE A 7 -5.92 33.44 -8.17
N ASP A 8 -6.07 33.44 -9.49
CA ASP A 8 -7.37 33.59 -10.14
C ASP A 8 -8.24 32.35 -9.94
N LEU A 9 -7.65 31.14 -10.02
CA LEU A 9 -8.34 29.90 -9.66
C LEU A 9 -8.82 29.93 -8.20
N PHE A 10 -7.95 30.31 -7.26
CA PHE A 10 -8.31 30.44 -5.84
C PHE A 10 -9.45 31.45 -5.62
N LYS A 11 -9.36 32.66 -6.21
CA LYS A 11 -10.40 33.68 -6.09
C LYS A 11 -11.74 33.20 -6.65
N SER A 12 -11.72 32.54 -7.81
CA SER A 12 -12.94 32.01 -8.43
C SER A 12 -13.63 30.95 -7.57
N ASP A 13 -12.85 30.05 -6.95
CA ASP A 13 -13.38 29.02 -6.06
C ASP A 13 -13.85 29.59 -4.72
N ALA A 14 -13.15 30.60 -4.18
CA ALA A 14 -13.57 31.31 -2.98
C ALA A 14 -14.89 32.05 -3.18
N LEU A 15 -15.05 32.75 -4.30
CA LEU A 15 -16.30 33.46 -4.63
C LEU A 15 -17.45 32.48 -4.89
N ARG A 16 -17.21 31.36 -5.58
CA ARG A 16 -18.22 30.30 -5.78
C ARG A 16 -18.67 29.72 -4.44
N SER A 17 -17.72 29.38 -3.57
CA SER A 17 -18.03 28.81 -2.25
C SER A 17 -18.80 29.81 -1.38
N LEU A 18 -18.42 31.08 -1.41
CA LEU A 18 -19.14 32.16 -0.73
C LEU A 18 -20.58 32.29 -1.26
N PHE A 19 -20.78 32.20 -2.58
CA PHE A 19 -22.11 32.22 -3.17
C PHE A 19 -23.00 31.08 -2.63
N PHE A 20 -22.50 29.84 -2.65
CA PHE A 20 -23.26 28.69 -2.13
C PHE A 20 -23.55 28.83 -0.63
N LEU A 21 -22.60 29.33 0.16
CA LEU A 21 -22.79 29.61 1.59
C LEU A 21 -23.88 30.66 1.84
N VAL A 22 -23.84 31.78 1.12
CA VAL A 22 -24.83 32.86 1.26
C VAL A 22 -26.22 32.39 0.84
N VAL A 23 -26.33 31.67 -0.27
CA VAL A 23 -27.62 31.12 -0.73
C VAL A 23 -28.15 30.08 0.25
N GLY A 24 -27.30 29.17 0.74
CA GLY A 24 -27.68 28.19 1.75
C GLY A 24 -28.17 28.84 3.05
N ALA A 25 -27.44 29.84 3.55
CA ALA A 25 -27.82 30.61 4.73
C ALA A 25 -29.15 31.36 4.52
N ALA A 26 -29.36 31.93 3.33
CA ALA A 26 -30.61 32.61 3.00
C ALA A 26 -31.81 31.64 2.98
N VAL A 27 -31.65 30.45 2.41
CA VAL A 27 -32.71 29.42 2.42
C VAL A 27 -33.04 29.00 3.86
N LEU A 28 -32.03 28.75 4.69
CA LEU A 28 -32.23 28.42 6.11
C LEU A 28 -32.93 29.55 6.87
N TRP A 29 -32.52 30.80 6.65
CA TRP A 29 -33.15 31.96 7.27
C TRP A 29 -34.63 32.10 6.87
N LEU A 30 -34.98 31.87 5.60
CA LEU A 30 -36.36 31.92 5.13
C LEU A 30 -37.25 30.82 5.74
N ILE A 31 -36.69 29.65 6.08
CA ILE A 31 -37.40 28.61 6.84
C ILE A 31 -37.67 29.10 8.27
N ILE A 32 -36.67 29.69 8.94
CA ILE A 32 -36.79 30.19 10.32
C ILE A 32 -37.86 31.28 10.43
N GLU A 33 -37.87 32.20 9.46
CA GLU A 33 -38.86 33.26 9.35
C GLU A 33 -40.24 32.76 8.88
N LYS A 34 -40.40 31.45 8.65
CA LYS A 34 -41.62 30.80 8.14
C LYS A 34 -42.12 31.40 6.80
N LYS A 35 -41.22 32.00 6.02
CA LYS A 35 -41.51 32.60 4.70
C LYS A 35 -41.43 31.60 3.55
N LEU A 36 -40.86 30.41 3.80
CA LEU A 36 -40.67 29.36 2.80
C LEU A 36 -41.19 28.02 3.32
N ASN A 37 -41.90 27.28 2.46
CA ASN A 37 -42.38 25.94 2.78
C ASN A 37 -41.18 24.97 2.95
N ALA A 38 -41.20 24.16 4.00
CA ALA A 38 -40.13 23.21 4.32
C ALA A 38 -39.79 22.24 3.18
N ASN A 39 -40.79 21.76 2.44
CA ASN A 39 -40.57 20.85 1.30
C ASN A 39 -39.88 21.56 0.14
N LEU A 40 -40.25 22.82 -0.14
CA LEU A 40 -39.59 23.64 -1.16
C LEU A 40 -38.16 23.98 -0.74
N ALA A 41 -37.95 24.26 0.53
CA ALA A 41 -36.62 24.57 1.05
C ALA A 41 -35.68 23.35 1.01
N LEU A 42 -36.18 22.16 1.39
CA LEU A 42 -35.42 20.90 1.26
C LEU A 42 -35.07 20.59 -0.19
N GLY A 43 -36.02 20.71 -1.11
CA GLY A 43 -35.75 20.54 -2.55
C GLY A 43 -34.73 21.56 -3.08
N GLY A 44 -34.84 22.82 -2.65
CA GLY A 44 -33.90 23.88 -2.98
C GLY A 44 -32.48 23.60 -2.47
N ILE A 45 -32.34 23.18 -1.21
CA ILE A 45 -31.05 22.78 -0.63
C ILE A 45 -30.47 21.57 -1.36
N ALA A 46 -31.29 20.55 -1.68
CA ALA A 46 -30.83 19.38 -2.41
C ALA A 46 -30.31 19.75 -3.81
N ILE A 47 -31.01 20.64 -4.53
CA ILE A 47 -30.56 21.16 -5.83
C ILE A 47 -29.28 21.99 -5.66
N LEU A 48 -29.18 22.81 -4.61
CA LEU A 48 -28.01 23.64 -4.33
C LEU A 48 -26.77 22.78 -4.07
N ILE A 49 -26.89 21.73 -3.25
CA ILE A 49 -25.84 20.75 -2.96
C ILE A 49 -25.46 20.01 -4.25
N LEU A 50 -26.45 19.53 -5.00
CA LEU A 50 -26.20 18.82 -6.25
C LEU A 50 -25.46 19.71 -7.25
N ALA A 51 -25.86 20.98 -7.38
CA ALA A 51 -25.20 21.93 -8.28
C ALA A 51 -23.75 22.22 -7.84
N ASP A 52 -23.49 22.42 -6.55
CA ASP A 52 -22.12 22.64 -6.06
C ASP A 52 -21.24 21.42 -6.33
N LEU A 53 -21.66 20.24 -5.86
CA LEU A 53 -20.89 19.00 -6.03
C LEU A 53 -20.69 18.66 -7.52
N TRP A 54 -21.76 18.68 -8.32
CA TRP A 54 -21.68 18.35 -9.74
C TRP A 54 -20.74 19.25 -10.53
N THR A 55 -20.77 20.57 -10.26
CA THR A 55 -19.90 21.52 -10.97
C THR A 55 -18.43 21.36 -10.61
N VAL A 56 -18.12 20.90 -9.40
CA VAL A 56 -16.76 20.57 -8.97
C VAL A 56 -16.33 19.22 -9.54
N ASP A 57 -17.16 18.20 -9.38
CA ASP A 57 -16.88 16.84 -9.83
C ASP A 57 -16.62 16.80 -11.34
N LYS A 58 -17.41 17.53 -12.14
CA LYS A 58 -17.19 17.64 -13.59
C LYS A 58 -15.86 18.29 -13.99
N ARG A 59 -15.14 18.99 -13.10
CA ARG A 59 -13.79 19.49 -13.40
C ARG A 59 -12.74 18.38 -13.31
N TYR A 60 -12.95 17.39 -12.43
CA TYR A 60 -12.01 16.29 -12.20
C TYR A 60 -12.36 15.04 -13.00
N LEU A 61 -13.64 14.67 -13.04
CA LEU A 61 -14.22 13.52 -13.74
C LEU A 61 -15.18 14.00 -14.84
N ASN A 62 -14.60 14.57 -15.90
CA ASN A 62 -15.35 15.01 -17.07
C ASN A 62 -15.57 13.85 -18.08
N ASN A 63 -16.41 14.07 -19.09
CA ASN A 63 -16.73 13.05 -20.08
C ASN A 63 -15.51 12.59 -20.92
N GLU A 64 -14.45 13.40 -20.98
CA GLU A 64 -13.23 13.11 -21.74
C GLU A 64 -12.30 12.14 -20.98
N LYS A 65 -12.46 12.03 -19.65
CA LYS A 65 -11.70 11.07 -18.83
C LYS A 65 -12.24 9.64 -18.93
N PHE A 66 -13.46 9.46 -19.45
CA PHE A 66 -14.05 8.14 -19.66
C PHE A 66 -13.63 7.60 -21.02
N VAL A 67 -12.81 6.56 -21.00
CA VAL A 67 -12.41 5.82 -22.19
C VAL A 67 -13.12 4.47 -22.23
N THR A 68 -13.41 3.96 -23.43
CA THR A 68 -13.92 2.61 -23.57
C THR A 68 -12.87 1.60 -23.15
N LYS A 69 -13.29 0.40 -22.69
CA LYS A 69 -12.37 -0.68 -22.33
C LYS A 69 -11.36 -0.97 -23.46
N ALA A 70 -11.82 -0.97 -24.72
CA ALA A 70 -10.96 -1.20 -25.88
C ALA A 70 -9.85 -0.14 -26.02
N ILE A 71 -10.12 1.14 -25.73
CA ILE A 71 -9.11 2.20 -25.76
C ILE A 71 -8.15 2.04 -24.58
N ASN A 72 -8.67 1.71 -23.39
CA ASN A 72 -7.83 1.48 -22.21
C ASN A 72 -6.88 0.28 -22.41
N ASP A 73 -7.39 -0.84 -22.91
CA ASP A 73 -6.61 -2.06 -23.19
C ASP A 73 -5.56 -1.81 -24.29
N GLN A 74 -5.76 -0.82 -25.17
CA GLN A 74 -4.75 -0.39 -26.14
C GLN A 74 -3.61 0.43 -25.52
N GLN A 75 -3.87 1.16 -24.43
CA GLN A 75 -2.85 1.96 -23.75
C GLN A 75 -1.92 1.12 -22.87
N TRP A 76 -2.43 0.02 -22.31
CA TRP A 76 -1.68 -0.85 -21.40
C TRP A 76 -1.32 -2.19 -22.05
N LYS A 77 -0.63 -2.13 -23.19
CA LYS A 77 -0.13 -3.35 -23.84
C LYS A 77 1.20 -3.80 -23.22
N PRO A 78 1.33 -5.06 -22.80
CA PRO A 78 2.60 -5.58 -22.32
C PRO A 78 3.61 -5.57 -23.47
N ARG A 79 4.88 -5.28 -23.15
CA ARG A 79 6.00 -5.53 -24.07
C ARG A 79 6.28 -7.03 -24.11
N GLU A 80 7.04 -7.47 -25.09
CA GLU A 80 7.46 -8.88 -25.19
C GLU A 80 8.14 -9.38 -23.90
N VAL A 81 9.02 -8.57 -23.30
CA VAL A 81 9.64 -8.90 -21.99
C VAL A 81 8.64 -9.05 -20.86
N ASP A 82 7.55 -8.26 -20.86
CA ASP A 82 6.52 -8.34 -19.84
C ASP A 82 5.73 -9.64 -20.00
N GLU A 83 5.40 -10.03 -21.24
CA GLU A 83 4.73 -11.31 -21.52
C GLU A 83 5.57 -12.51 -21.08
N PHE A 84 6.89 -12.45 -21.24
CA PHE A 84 7.78 -13.52 -20.76
C PHE A 84 7.80 -13.60 -19.23
N ILE A 85 7.90 -12.47 -18.53
CA ILE A 85 7.91 -12.43 -17.07
C ILE A 85 6.56 -12.92 -16.50
N LEU A 86 5.44 -12.55 -17.13
CA LEU A 86 4.10 -12.96 -16.72
C LEU A 86 3.83 -14.47 -16.82
N ARG A 87 4.71 -15.24 -17.48
CA ARG A 87 4.63 -16.72 -17.51
C ARG A 87 5.20 -17.37 -16.26
N ASP A 88 6.02 -16.64 -15.49
CA ASP A 88 6.56 -17.14 -14.22
C ASP A 88 5.42 -17.35 -13.22
N GLN A 89 5.36 -18.56 -12.65
CA GLN A 89 4.31 -18.98 -11.71
C GLN A 89 4.66 -18.65 -10.25
N ASP A 90 5.85 -18.12 -10.00
CA ASP A 90 6.24 -17.61 -8.69
C ASP A 90 5.24 -16.52 -8.25
N PRO A 91 4.57 -16.70 -7.10
CA PRO A 91 3.48 -15.83 -6.71
C PRO A 91 3.93 -14.45 -6.26
N ASN A 92 5.21 -14.24 -5.91
CA ASN A 92 5.65 -12.99 -5.27
C ASN A 92 7.14 -12.65 -5.44
N PHE A 93 7.51 -12.22 -6.65
CA PHE A 93 8.80 -11.60 -6.94
C PHE A 93 8.66 -10.14 -7.34
N ARG A 94 9.76 -9.38 -7.28
CA ARG A 94 9.82 -7.99 -7.75
C ARG A 94 10.61 -7.86 -9.05
N VAL A 95 10.25 -6.86 -9.84
CA VAL A 95 10.91 -6.49 -11.10
C VAL A 95 11.47 -5.08 -10.97
N LEU A 96 12.69 -4.87 -11.45
CA LEU A 96 13.29 -3.54 -11.59
C LEU A 96 13.39 -3.22 -13.09
N ASP A 97 12.61 -2.22 -13.52
CA ASP A 97 12.59 -1.77 -14.90
C ASP A 97 13.37 -0.46 -15.05
N LEU A 98 14.57 -0.56 -15.63
CA LEU A 98 15.49 0.56 -15.86
C LEU A 98 15.27 1.26 -17.20
N THR A 99 14.25 0.85 -17.98
CA THR A 99 13.88 1.50 -19.25
C THR A 99 12.96 2.71 -19.05
N ILE A 100 12.47 2.90 -17.82
CA ILE A 100 11.59 4.00 -17.41
C ILE A 100 12.19 4.71 -16.19
N PRO A 101 11.68 5.90 -15.82
CA PRO A 101 11.96 6.53 -14.53
C PRO A 101 11.42 5.69 -13.36
N THR A 102 12.12 4.62 -12.99
CA THR A 102 11.63 3.51 -12.16
C THR A 102 11.02 3.97 -10.84
N PHE A 103 11.57 4.99 -10.19
CA PHE A 103 11.15 5.46 -8.86
C PHE A 103 10.12 6.60 -8.89
N SER A 104 9.70 7.03 -10.08
CA SER A 104 8.71 8.10 -10.29
C SER A 104 7.62 7.74 -11.31
N SER A 105 7.66 6.56 -11.91
CA SER A 105 6.65 6.04 -12.83
C SER A 105 5.83 4.91 -12.20
N ALA A 106 4.52 4.87 -12.48
CA ALA A 106 3.63 3.79 -12.08
C ALA A 106 3.36 2.77 -13.21
N ASN A 107 3.90 2.99 -14.40
CA ASN A 107 3.50 2.23 -15.60
C ASN A 107 3.81 0.73 -15.49
N ALA A 108 5.01 0.38 -15.02
CA ALA A 108 5.41 -1.02 -14.87
C ALA A 108 4.59 -1.77 -13.81
N THR A 109 3.97 -1.07 -12.86
CA THR A 109 3.12 -1.67 -11.81
C THR A 109 1.83 -2.27 -12.36
N TYR A 110 1.43 -1.91 -13.58
CA TYR A 110 0.28 -2.54 -14.24
C TYR A 110 0.53 -4.03 -14.54
N PHE A 111 1.79 -4.41 -14.81
CA PHE A 111 2.17 -5.77 -15.19
C PHE A 111 2.89 -6.51 -14.07
N HIS A 112 3.74 -5.82 -13.31
CA HIS A 112 4.66 -6.45 -12.36
C HIS A 112 4.59 -5.81 -10.98
N LYS A 113 4.91 -6.58 -9.95
CA LYS A 113 5.29 -5.99 -8.65
C LYS A 113 6.67 -5.37 -8.82
N THR A 114 6.81 -4.08 -8.59
CA THR A 114 8.06 -3.36 -8.88
C THR A 114 8.85 -3.03 -7.62
N VAL A 115 10.18 -2.98 -7.73
CA VAL A 115 11.06 -2.40 -6.69
C VAL A 115 10.88 -0.87 -6.63
N GLY A 116 10.59 -0.25 -7.76
CA GLY A 116 10.29 1.16 -7.83
C GLY A 116 8.80 1.45 -7.67
N GLY A 117 8.26 2.17 -8.65
CA GLY A 117 6.89 2.61 -8.66
C GLY A 117 6.72 4.04 -8.12
N TYR A 118 5.60 4.65 -8.50
CA TYR A 118 5.12 5.89 -7.91
C TYR A 118 3.86 5.63 -7.07
N HIS A 119 3.84 6.19 -5.87
CA HIS A 119 2.67 6.27 -5.02
C HIS A 119 2.68 7.62 -4.29
N ALA A 120 1.52 8.28 -4.20
CA ALA A 120 1.42 9.62 -3.58
C ALA A 120 1.72 9.60 -2.08
N ALA A 121 1.44 8.48 -1.41
CA ALA A 121 1.74 8.26 0.02
C ALA A 121 2.77 7.13 0.18
N LYS A 122 4.00 7.33 -0.33
CA LYS A 122 5.09 6.35 -0.18
C LYS A 122 5.58 6.33 1.28
N LEU A 123 5.92 5.15 1.80
CA LEU A 123 6.50 5.02 3.14
C LEU A 123 7.86 5.74 3.20
N LYS A 124 8.07 6.56 4.23
CA LYS A 124 9.33 7.32 4.42
C LYS A 124 10.56 6.40 4.36
N ARG A 125 10.53 5.26 5.05
CA ARG A 125 11.64 4.27 5.03
C ARG A 125 11.95 3.74 3.64
N TYR A 126 10.91 3.51 2.83
CA TYR A 126 11.11 3.06 1.44
C TYR A 126 11.72 4.16 0.58
N GLN A 127 11.29 5.41 0.77
CA GLN A 127 11.91 6.56 0.10
C GLN A 127 13.38 6.73 0.53
N GLU A 128 13.71 6.55 1.80
CA GLU A 128 15.10 6.60 2.29
C GLU A 128 15.96 5.49 1.67
N VAL A 129 15.44 4.26 1.51
CA VAL A 129 16.13 3.19 0.77
C VAL A 129 16.38 3.60 -0.67
N ILE A 130 15.37 4.15 -1.37
CA ILE A 130 15.57 4.65 -2.75
C ILE A 130 16.68 5.71 -2.79
N ASP A 131 16.59 6.71 -1.91
CA ASP A 131 17.47 7.85 -1.93
C ASP A 131 18.92 7.49 -1.59
N LYS A 132 19.11 6.51 -0.68
CA LYS A 132 20.44 6.12 -0.18
C LYS A 132 21.06 4.94 -0.91
N GLN A 133 20.25 4.03 -1.44
CA GLN A 133 20.72 2.78 -2.05
C GLN A 133 20.59 2.74 -3.57
N PHE A 134 19.81 3.64 -4.19
CA PHE A 134 19.56 3.62 -5.64
C PHE A 134 19.79 4.95 -6.38
N SER A 135 19.93 6.09 -5.70
CA SER A 135 20.15 7.41 -6.35
C SER A 135 21.55 7.63 -6.95
N GLY A 136 22.45 6.65 -6.85
CA GLY A 136 23.80 6.67 -7.43
C GLY A 136 24.09 5.37 -8.17
N SER A 137 24.93 4.52 -7.58
CA SER A 137 25.04 3.12 -7.99
C SER A 137 23.87 2.32 -7.43
N ILE A 138 23.27 1.48 -8.27
CA ILE A 138 22.22 0.55 -7.83
C ILE A 138 22.86 -0.51 -6.92
N ASN A 139 22.46 -0.52 -5.65
CA ASN A 139 22.93 -1.52 -4.70
C ASN A 139 22.29 -2.90 -4.97
N GLN A 140 23.11 -3.88 -5.38
CA GLN A 140 22.67 -5.24 -5.69
C GLN A 140 22.18 -6.00 -4.45
N ASP A 141 22.84 -5.87 -3.30
CA ASP A 141 22.49 -6.57 -2.06
C ASP A 141 21.08 -6.17 -1.59
N VAL A 142 20.74 -4.89 -1.75
CA VAL A 142 19.40 -4.36 -1.44
C VAL A 142 18.35 -4.92 -2.42
N LEU A 143 18.69 -5.04 -3.72
CA LEU A 143 17.80 -5.68 -4.69
C LEU A 143 17.57 -7.15 -4.38
N ASP A 144 18.61 -7.85 -3.90
CA ASP A 144 18.55 -9.26 -3.57
C ASP A 144 17.64 -9.51 -2.37
N MET A 145 17.77 -8.72 -1.29
CA MET A 145 16.88 -8.83 -0.13
C MET A 145 15.43 -8.43 -0.44
N LEU A 146 15.21 -7.56 -1.44
CA LEU A 146 13.88 -7.20 -1.94
C LEU A 146 13.31 -8.24 -2.92
N ASN A 147 13.92 -9.42 -3.03
CA ASN A 147 13.49 -10.49 -3.92
C ASN A 147 13.27 -10.01 -5.37
N THR A 148 14.20 -9.19 -5.85
CA THR A 148 14.16 -8.69 -7.23
C THR A 148 14.62 -9.81 -8.15
N LYS A 149 13.71 -10.43 -8.89
CA LYS A 149 14.00 -11.60 -9.72
C LYS A 149 14.36 -11.24 -11.15
N TYR A 150 13.82 -10.13 -11.67
CA TYR A 150 14.04 -9.71 -13.05
C TYR A 150 14.50 -8.25 -13.14
N PHE A 151 15.47 -8.02 -14.02
CA PHE A 151 15.93 -6.71 -14.47
C PHE A 151 15.49 -6.49 -15.91
N ILE A 152 14.81 -5.38 -16.19
CA ILE A 152 14.51 -4.96 -17.56
C ILE A 152 15.44 -3.80 -17.90
N THR A 153 16.20 -3.97 -18.97
CA THR A 153 17.22 -3.00 -19.41
C THR A 153 17.09 -2.72 -20.90
N ALA A 154 17.40 -1.50 -21.31
CA ALA A 154 17.54 -1.15 -22.72
C ALA A 154 19.01 -1.28 -23.16
N GLY A 155 19.23 -1.74 -24.40
CA GLY A 155 20.53 -1.70 -25.05
C GLY A 155 21.04 -0.27 -25.24
N GLN A 156 22.29 -0.14 -25.71
CA GLN A 156 22.90 1.18 -25.95
C GLN A 156 22.14 2.03 -26.98
N ASP A 157 21.36 1.40 -27.85
CA ASP A 157 20.48 2.04 -28.83
C ASP A 157 19.14 2.54 -28.25
N GLY A 158 18.83 2.19 -27.00
CA GLY A 158 17.57 2.52 -26.34
C GLY A 158 16.33 1.80 -26.90
N GLN A 159 16.48 0.99 -27.95
CA GLN A 159 15.37 0.30 -28.63
C GLN A 159 15.30 -1.18 -28.29
N ASN A 160 16.46 -1.81 -28.07
CA ASN A 160 16.51 -3.23 -27.74
C ASN A 160 16.29 -3.43 -26.24
N ILE A 161 15.04 -3.66 -25.85
CA ILE A 161 14.65 -4.01 -24.47
C ILE A 161 14.94 -5.49 -24.25
N SER A 162 15.64 -5.80 -23.17
CA SER A 162 15.96 -7.17 -22.75
C SER A 162 15.67 -7.35 -21.27
N MET A 163 15.41 -8.61 -20.89
CA MET A 163 15.26 -9.01 -19.50
C MET A 163 16.44 -9.88 -19.06
N LYS A 164 16.85 -9.75 -17.80
CA LYS A 164 17.84 -10.61 -17.15
C LYS A 164 17.29 -11.13 -15.84
N VAL A 165 17.52 -12.42 -15.58
CA VAL A 165 17.22 -13.02 -14.27
C VAL A 165 18.31 -12.60 -13.28
N ASN A 166 17.92 -12.25 -12.07
CA ASN A 166 18.82 -12.00 -10.96
C ASN A 166 19.12 -13.32 -10.23
N PRO A 167 20.33 -13.91 -10.38
CA PRO A 167 20.65 -15.19 -9.76
C PRO A 167 20.90 -15.07 -8.24
N THR A 168 21.15 -13.87 -7.72
CA THR A 168 21.51 -13.67 -6.31
C THR A 168 20.32 -13.30 -5.43
N ALA A 169 19.12 -13.12 -5.99
CA ALA A 169 17.87 -12.87 -5.26
C ALA A 169 17.71 -13.80 -4.04
N ALA A 170 17.32 -13.21 -2.90
CA ALA A 170 17.24 -13.90 -1.62
C ALA A 170 16.04 -14.86 -1.51
N GLY A 171 15.02 -14.68 -2.33
CA GLY A 171 13.76 -15.41 -2.26
C GLY A 171 12.73 -14.71 -1.37
N HIS A 172 11.60 -15.39 -1.12
CA HIS A 172 10.49 -14.81 -0.34
C HIS A 172 10.81 -14.66 1.14
N ALA A 173 11.58 -15.60 1.67
CA ALA A 173 12.07 -15.62 3.03
C ALA A 173 13.31 -16.52 3.11
N TRP A 174 14.15 -16.30 4.11
CA TRP A 174 15.33 -17.11 4.37
C TRP A 174 15.75 -16.99 5.83
N PHE A 175 16.49 -17.98 6.33
CA PHE A 175 17.15 -17.90 7.63
C PHE A 175 18.55 -17.34 7.47
N VAL A 176 19.03 -16.59 8.46
CA VAL A 176 20.38 -16.00 8.46
C VAL A 176 21.30 -16.67 9.47
N ASP A 177 22.59 -16.71 9.14
CA ASP A 177 23.63 -17.28 9.99
C ASP A 177 24.02 -16.32 11.11
N ASN A 178 24.10 -15.03 10.78
CA ASN A 178 24.62 -14.01 11.66
C ASN A 178 23.62 -12.86 11.82
N VAL A 179 23.64 -12.27 13.00
CA VAL A 179 22.89 -11.05 13.31
C VAL A 179 23.89 -9.98 13.72
N GLN A 180 23.92 -8.89 12.97
CA GLN A 180 24.65 -7.68 13.33
C GLN A 180 23.69 -6.70 14.00
N PHE A 181 23.96 -6.40 15.27
CA PHE A 181 23.24 -5.35 15.97
C PHE A 181 23.86 -3.97 15.69
N VAL A 182 23.00 -2.98 15.48
CA VAL A 182 23.40 -1.58 15.27
C VAL A 182 22.54 -0.65 16.10
N LYS A 183 23.09 0.52 16.46
CA LYS A 183 22.48 1.38 17.48
C LYS A 183 21.29 2.19 16.98
N ASP A 184 21.29 2.56 15.71
CA ASP A 184 20.35 3.51 15.13
C ASP A 184 20.06 3.21 13.65
N ASN A 185 19.08 3.94 13.10
CA ASN A 185 18.65 3.78 11.71
C ASN A 185 19.73 4.16 10.68
N ASP A 186 20.63 5.09 11.02
CA ASP A 186 21.68 5.54 10.10
C ASP A 186 22.77 4.47 9.95
N GLN A 187 23.11 3.81 11.06
CA GLN A 187 23.99 2.65 11.05
C GLN A 187 23.36 1.46 10.33
N GLU A 188 22.05 1.21 10.50
CA GLU A 188 21.35 0.19 9.70
C GLU A 188 21.45 0.47 8.20
N MET A 189 21.15 1.71 7.79
CA MET A 189 21.20 2.13 6.38
C MET A 189 22.63 2.00 5.81
N THR A 190 23.64 2.32 6.62
CA THR A 190 25.04 2.19 6.22
C THR A 190 25.43 0.71 6.10
N ALA A 191 25.05 -0.14 7.06
CA ALA A 191 25.38 -1.56 7.07
C ALA A 191 24.79 -2.31 5.87
N ILE A 192 23.55 -2.01 5.46
CA ILE A 192 22.94 -2.62 4.26
C ILE A 192 23.56 -2.15 2.93
N SER A 193 24.52 -1.21 2.96
CA SER A 193 25.21 -0.74 1.76
C SER A 193 26.22 -1.76 1.20
N SER A 194 26.61 -2.75 2.01
CA SER A 194 27.49 -3.85 1.60
C SER A 194 27.36 -5.01 2.59
N PHE A 195 26.56 -6.02 2.27
CA PHE A 195 26.37 -7.19 3.12
C PHE A 195 25.84 -8.37 2.30
N ASP A 196 25.97 -9.60 2.80
CA ASP A 196 25.34 -10.76 2.17
C ASP A 196 23.94 -10.96 2.80
N PRO A 197 22.85 -10.58 2.11
CA PRO A 197 21.52 -10.63 2.70
C PRO A 197 21.09 -12.03 3.07
N LYS A 198 21.62 -13.08 2.41
CA LYS A 198 21.28 -14.48 2.69
C LYS A 198 21.94 -14.99 3.98
N LYS A 199 23.03 -14.38 4.42
CA LYS A 199 23.82 -14.85 5.57
C LYS A 199 23.71 -13.95 6.80
N GLU A 200 23.43 -12.67 6.59
CA GLU A 200 23.47 -11.68 7.67
C GLU A 200 22.19 -10.85 7.73
N ALA A 201 21.70 -10.64 8.95
CA ALA A 201 20.64 -9.69 9.24
C ALA A 201 21.17 -8.51 10.07
N ILE A 202 20.88 -7.30 9.60
CA ILE A 202 21.15 -6.06 10.30
C ILE A 202 19.93 -5.71 11.13
N ILE A 203 20.08 -5.62 12.46
CA ILE A 203 18.96 -5.40 13.39
C ILE A 203 19.27 -4.23 14.32
N ASN A 204 18.34 -3.30 14.46
CA ASN A 204 18.44 -2.24 15.45
C ASN A 204 18.42 -2.79 16.89
N ASP A 205 19.27 -2.25 17.77
CA ASP A 205 19.33 -2.59 19.19
C ASP A 205 17.97 -2.49 19.91
N GLU A 206 17.02 -1.67 19.42
CA GLU A 206 15.66 -1.57 19.95
C GLU A 206 14.89 -2.92 19.92
N PHE A 207 15.25 -3.82 19.02
CA PHE A 207 14.62 -5.15 18.87
C PHE A 207 15.39 -6.27 19.57
N LYS A 208 16.54 -5.97 20.19
CA LYS A 208 17.39 -6.98 20.82
C LYS A 208 16.69 -7.78 21.91
N SER A 209 15.74 -7.18 22.62
CA SER A 209 14.93 -7.85 23.65
C SER A 209 13.92 -8.86 23.10
N GLN A 210 13.65 -8.84 21.79
CA GLN A 210 12.76 -9.78 21.12
C GLN A 210 13.50 -11.03 20.60
N LEU A 211 14.83 -11.08 20.80
CA LEU A 211 15.71 -12.12 20.31
C LEU A 211 16.33 -12.88 21.48
N ASN A 212 16.32 -14.20 21.40
CA ASN A 212 17.14 -15.05 22.25
C ASN A 212 18.54 -15.15 21.63
N MET A 213 19.54 -14.53 22.25
CA MET A 213 20.92 -14.56 21.72
C MET A 213 21.51 -15.98 21.61
N ASN A 214 20.91 -16.98 22.28
CA ASN A 214 21.32 -18.37 22.21
C ASN A 214 20.75 -19.12 20.99
N SER A 215 19.80 -18.53 20.25
CA SER A 215 19.20 -19.12 19.05
C SER A 215 19.81 -18.61 17.73
N LEU A 216 20.98 -17.95 17.80
CA LEU A 216 21.65 -17.44 16.59
C LEU A 216 22.31 -18.56 15.77
N GLY A 217 22.35 -18.38 14.45
CA GLY A 217 22.86 -19.33 13.46
C GLY A 217 21.76 -20.13 12.76
N THR A 218 22.06 -20.63 11.56
CA THR A 218 21.21 -21.61 10.87
C THR A 218 21.65 -23.03 11.22
N SER A 219 20.76 -23.99 10.99
CA SER A 219 21.10 -25.41 10.95
C SER A 219 21.25 -25.91 9.51
N GLU A 220 21.96 -27.00 9.32
CA GLU A 220 21.97 -27.70 8.03
C GLU A 220 20.54 -28.09 7.62
N ASN A 221 20.23 -28.00 6.32
CA ASN A 221 18.92 -28.29 5.72
C ASN A 221 17.75 -27.39 6.17
N THR A 222 18.05 -26.14 6.57
CA THR A 222 17.00 -25.16 6.86
C THR A 222 16.36 -24.66 5.57
N THR A 223 15.03 -24.71 5.48
CA THR A 223 14.27 -24.21 4.32
C THR A 223 13.03 -23.45 4.77
N ILE A 224 12.66 -22.37 4.08
CA ILE A 224 11.40 -21.66 4.27
C ILE A 224 10.83 -21.26 2.91
N ASN A 225 9.61 -21.71 2.62
CA ASN A 225 8.97 -21.55 1.32
C ASN A 225 7.64 -20.83 1.45
N LEU A 226 7.37 -19.88 0.57
CA LEU A 226 6.06 -19.23 0.44
C LEU A 226 5.10 -20.20 -0.28
N VAL A 227 4.11 -20.71 0.44
CA VAL A 227 3.14 -21.69 -0.11
C VAL A 227 1.85 -21.03 -0.59
N SER A 228 1.52 -19.85 -0.07
CA SER A 228 0.36 -19.07 -0.52
C SER A 228 0.60 -17.58 -0.33
N TYR A 229 0.18 -16.79 -1.32
CA TYR A 229 0.30 -15.34 -1.31
C TYR A 229 -1.04 -14.67 -1.63
N LYS A 230 -1.41 -13.73 -0.77
CA LYS A 230 -2.40 -12.68 -0.99
C LYS A 230 -1.84 -11.36 -0.43
N PRO A 231 -2.27 -10.20 -0.93
CA PRO A 231 -1.77 -8.90 -0.43
C PRO A 231 -1.94 -8.69 1.08
N ASP A 232 -2.95 -9.32 1.69
CA ASP A 232 -3.31 -9.24 3.11
C ASP A 232 -2.99 -10.53 3.90
N ASN A 233 -2.53 -11.59 3.23
CA ASN A 233 -2.24 -12.87 3.85
C ASN A 233 -1.09 -13.61 3.15
N LEU A 234 -0.05 -13.97 3.90
CA LEU A 234 1.07 -14.76 3.38
C LEU A 234 1.26 -15.99 4.25
N LYS A 235 1.44 -17.16 3.62
CA LYS A 235 1.66 -18.42 4.33
C LYS A 235 2.98 -19.03 3.89
N TYR A 236 3.82 -19.33 4.86
CA TYR A 236 5.11 -19.97 4.67
C TYR A 236 5.15 -21.30 5.41
N GLU A 237 5.80 -22.29 4.81
CA GLU A 237 6.14 -23.55 5.48
C GLU A 237 7.66 -23.63 5.59
N TYR A 238 8.14 -24.00 6.78
CA TYR A 238 9.56 -24.09 7.03
C TYR A 238 9.96 -25.32 7.84
N THR A 239 11.21 -25.71 7.66
CA THR A 239 11.90 -26.74 8.41
C THR A 239 13.22 -26.14 8.89
N SER A 240 13.50 -26.27 10.19
CA SER A 240 14.77 -25.87 10.79
C SER A 240 15.16 -26.84 11.90
N GLY A 241 16.42 -27.25 11.97
CA GLY A 241 16.95 -28.11 13.04
C GLY A 241 17.11 -27.40 14.39
N LYS A 242 17.13 -26.06 14.41
CA LYS A 242 17.17 -25.26 15.64
C LYS A 242 16.38 -23.95 15.49
N SER A 243 16.12 -23.28 16.60
CA SER A 243 15.58 -21.91 16.55
C SER A 243 16.55 -20.98 15.82
N GLY A 244 16.02 -20.01 15.06
CA GLY A 244 16.83 -19.12 14.24
C GLY A 244 16.07 -17.87 13.79
N VAL A 245 16.79 -16.90 13.24
CA VAL A 245 16.21 -15.66 12.71
C VAL A 245 15.88 -15.84 11.24
N ALA A 246 14.61 -15.65 10.91
CA ALA A 246 14.12 -15.62 9.53
C ALA A 246 13.83 -14.18 9.09
N ILE A 247 14.24 -13.85 7.88
CA ILE A 247 13.93 -12.60 7.19
C ILE A 247 12.88 -12.91 6.13
N PHE A 248 11.89 -12.02 6.00
CA PHE A 248 10.85 -12.09 4.97
C PHE A 248 11.03 -10.90 4.05
N SER A 249 11.00 -11.11 2.73
CA SER A 249 11.11 -10.05 1.72
C SER A 249 9.84 -9.21 1.60
N GLU A 250 9.31 -8.77 2.74
CA GLU A 250 8.10 -7.99 2.90
C GLU A 250 8.39 -6.75 3.73
N ILE A 251 7.79 -5.63 3.33
CA ILE A 251 8.04 -4.34 3.96
C ILE A 251 7.47 -4.33 5.37
N TRP A 252 8.30 -3.96 6.34
CA TRP A 252 7.92 -3.84 7.74
C TRP A 252 7.00 -2.64 7.93
N TYR A 253 5.80 -2.93 8.43
CA TYR A 253 4.79 -1.94 8.77
C TYR A 253 4.06 -2.37 10.04
N PRO A 254 4.36 -1.78 11.21
CA PRO A 254 3.88 -2.25 12.52
C PRO A 254 2.44 -1.83 12.84
N LYS A 255 1.63 -1.49 11.82
CA LYS A 255 0.26 -0.98 11.97
C LYS A 255 -0.74 -1.87 11.24
N GLY A 256 -0.80 -3.13 11.64
CA GLY A 256 -1.85 -4.06 11.19
C GLY A 256 -1.37 -5.45 10.84
N TRP A 257 -0.09 -5.63 10.52
CA TRP A 257 0.45 -6.97 10.32
C TRP A 257 0.57 -7.71 11.65
N LYS A 258 0.15 -8.97 11.65
CA LYS A 258 0.38 -9.94 12.72
C LYS A 258 1.02 -11.19 12.13
N MET A 259 1.80 -11.88 12.94
CA MET A 259 2.46 -13.12 12.57
C MET A 259 1.98 -14.24 13.49
N TYR A 260 1.68 -15.38 12.90
CA TYR A 260 1.26 -16.59 13.60
C TYR A 260 2.22 -17.72 13.28
N VAL A 261 2.67 -18.46 14.29
CA VAL A 261 3.42 -19.71 14.12
C VAL A 261 2.54 -20.83 14.62
N ASP A 262 2.16 -21.73 13.72
CA ASP A 262 1.18 -22.81 13.97
C ASP A 262 -0.15 -22.33 14.59
N GLY A 263 -0.59 -21.14 14.19
CA GLY A 263 -1.83 -20.53 14.66
C GLY A 263 -1.69 -19.72 15.95
N GLU A 264 -0.54 -19.73 16.62
CA GLU A 264 -0.27 -18.88 17.78
C GLU A 264 0.35 -17.55 17.36
N GLU A 265 -0.20 -16.43 17.83
CA GLU A 265 0.37 -15.11 17.57
C GLU A 265 1.76 -14.98 18.20
N LYS A 266 2.76 -14.58 17.41
CA LYS A 266 4.14 -14.37 17.83
C LYS A 266 4.62 -12.97 17.44
N PRO A 267 5.51 -12.35 18.25
CA PRO A 267 6.09 -11.07 17.92
C PRO A 267 6.98 -11.18 16.68
N TYR A 268 7.14 -10.06 15.99
CA TYR A 268 8.07 -9.89 14.88
C TYR A 268 8.68 -8.49 14.93
N PHE A 269 9.82 -8.33 14.30
CA PHE A 269 10.58 -7.09 14.31
C PHE A 269 11.02 -6.69 12.90
N ARG A 270 11.80 -5.61 12.84
CA ARG A 270 12.38 -5.07 11.62
C ARG A 270 13.83 -5.50 11.50
N ALA A 271 14.23 -5.86 10.30
CA ALA A 271 15.62 -6.12 9.94
C ALA A 271 15.95 -5.49 8.58
N ASN A 272 17.25 -5.35 8.31
CA ASN A 272 17.79 -4.81 7.07
C ASN A 272 17.12 -3.49 6.67
N TYR A 273 16.95 -2.61 7.66
CA TYR A 273 16.28 -1.31 7.59
C TYR A 273 14.77 -1.34 7.29
N ILE A 274 14.27 -2.26 6.45
CA ILE A 274 12.94 -2.18 5.86
C ILE A 274 12.15 -3.49 5.83
N LEU A 275 12.79 -4.63 6.09
CA LEU A 275 12.16 -5.95 5.98
C LEU A 275 11.58 -6.42 7.32
N ARG A 276 10.62 -7.34 7.24
CA ARG A 276 10.11 -8.08 8.41
C ARG A 276 11.08 -9.19 8.77
N ALA A 277 11.21 -9.44 10.06
CA ALA A 277 12.01 -10.53 10.59
C ALA A 277 11.37 -11.09 11.85
N ALA A 278 11.67 -12.35 12.14
CA ALA A 278 11.20 -13.02 13.34
C ALA A 278 12.19 -14.08 13.79
N GLU A 279 12.24 -14.31 15.11
CA GLU A 279 12.83 -15.53 15.66
C GLU A 279 11.79 -16.65 15.55
N LEU A 280 12.16 -17.72 14.88
CA LEU A 280 11.31 -18.89 14.66
C LEU A 280 11.88 -20.10 15.41
N PRO A 281 11.02 -20.93 16.04
CA PRO A 281 11.46 -22.14 16.72
C PRO A 281 11.98 -23.20 15.74
N GLY A 282 12.87 -24.08 16.21
CA GLY A 282 13.28 -25.27 15.47
C GLY A 282 12.16 -26.30 15.38
N GLY A 283 12.05 -26.97 14.24
CA GLY A 283 11.02 -27.95 13.91
C GLY A 283 10.48 -27.75 12.49
N ASN A 284 9.33 -28.38 12.24
CA ASN A 284 8.53 -28.18 11.03
C ASN A 284 7.31 -27.37 11.42
N HIS A 285 7.15 -26.18 10.85
CA HIS A 285 6.14 -25.24 11.29
C HIS A 285 5.60 -24.43 10.10
N THR A 286 4.45 -23.81 10.35
CA THR A 286 3.80 -22.91 9.41
C THR A 286 3.81 -21.49 9.98
N VAL A 287 4.30 -20.53 9.19
CA VAL A 287 4.22 -19.09 9.51
C VAL A 287 3.15 -18.43 8.67
N GLU A 288 2.16 -17.82 9.30
CA GLU A 288 1.11 -17.04 8.63
C GLU A 288 1.22 -15.56 9.01
N TRP A 289 1.29 -14.71 8.00
CA TRP A 289 1.13 -13.27 8.12
C TRP A 289 -0.30 -12.88 7.77
N LYS A 290 -0.93 -12.05 8.60
CA LYS A 290 -2.28 -11.51 8.34
C LYS A 290 -2.28 -10.00 8.56
N PHE A 291 -2.84 -9.26 7.61
CA PHE A 291 -3.03 -7.81 7.74
C PHE A 291 -4.39 -7.52 8.36
N GLU A 292 -4.39 -7.31 9.67
CA GLU A 292 -5.57 -7.09 10.51
C GLU A 292 -5.50 -5.76 11.28
N PRO A 293 -5.55 -4.60 10.60
CA PRO A 293 -5.47 -3.30 11.26
C PRO A 293 -6.69 -3.03 12.14
N SER A 294 -6.48 -2.82 13.44
CA SER A 294 -7.56 -2.54 14.41
C SER A 294 -8.43 -1.34 14.01
N SER A 295 -7.85 -0.31 13.38
CA SER A 295 -8.57 0.88 12.95
C SER A 295 -9.58 0.61 11.84
N TYR A 296 -9.28 -0.33 10.93
CA TYR A 296 -10.19 -0.71 9.85
C TYR A 296 -11.44 -1.38 10.42
N TYR A 297 -11.26 -2.43 11.23
CA TYR A 297 -12.39 -3.17 11.81
C TYR A 297 -13.22 -2.31 12.77
N LEU A 298 -12.59 -1.39 13.51
CA LEU A 298 -13.32 -0.42 14.32
C LEU A 298 -14.15 0.53 13.44
N GLY A 299 -13.57 1.07 12.38
CA GLY A 299 -14.24 1.96 11.45
C GLY A 299 -15.39 1.28 10.69
N GLU A 300 -15.19 0.04 10.26
CA GLU A 300 -16.20 -0.79 9.61
C GLU A 300 -17.41 -1.01 10.53
N ASN A 301 -17.17 -1.39 11.79
CA ASN A 301 -18.25 -1.57 12.77
C ASN A 301 -19.02 -0.28 13.05
N ILE A 302 -18.32 0.85 13.20
CA ILE A 302 -18.97 2.16 13.39
C ILE A 302 -19.81 2.52 12.16
N SER A 303 -19.27 2.33 10.95
CA SER A 303 -19.96 2.60 9.69
C SER A 303 -21.20 1.71 9.52
N LEU A 304 -21.12 0.43 9.89
CA LEU A 304 -22.23 -0.50 9.85
C LEU A 304 -23.34 -0.08 10.82
N ILE A 305 -23.01 0.23 12.06
CA ILE A 305 -23.97 0.71 13.07
C ILE A 305 -24.63 2.00 12.59
N GLY A 306 -23.85 2.95 12.07
CA GLY A 306 -24.37 4.20 11.51
C GLY A 306 -25.33 3.97 10.35
N SER A 307 -25.01 3.03 9.45
CA SER A 307 -25.84 2.68 8.31
C SER A 307 -27.16 2.01 8.72
N ILE A 308 -27.13 1.13 9.72
CA ILE A 308 -28.32 0.50 10.30
C ILE A 308 -29.21 1.57 10.97
N LEU A 309 -28.63 2.44 11.81
CA LEU A 309 -29.36 3.50 12.47
C LEU A 309 -30.00 4.47 11.48
N LEU A 310 -29.27 4.89 10.44
CA LEU A 310 -29.81 5.74 9.38
C LEU A 310 -30.99 5.06 8.67
N SER A 311 -30.84 3.78 8.32
CA SER A 311 -31.91 3.01 7.67
C SER A 311 -33.15 2.88 8.55
N LEU A 312 -32.97 2.64 9.86
CA LEU A 312 -34.07 2.58 10.82
C LEU A 312 -34.76 3.94 11.00
N ILE A 313 -34.00 5.04 11.05
CA ILE A 313 -34.55 6.39 11.12
C ILE A 313 -35.39 6.70 9.88
N LEU A 314 -34.88 6.38 8.69
CA LEU A 314 -35.61 6.57 7.43
C LEU A 314 -36.87 5.71 7.37
N ALA A 315 -36.78 4.43 7.74
CA ALA A 315 -37.93 3.54 7.79
C ALA A 315 -39.00 4.02 8.79
N PHE A 316 -38.58 4.49 9.96
CA PHE A 316 -39.46 5.07 10.97
C PHE A 316 -40.15 6.35 10.46
N ALA A 317 -39.40 7.23 9.80
CA ALA A 317 -39.95 8.46 9.22
C ALA A 317 -41.04 8.16 8.17
N ILE A 318 -40.76 7.22 7.25
CA ILE A 318 -41.72 6.78 6.21
C ILE A 318 -42.96 6.15 6.86
N TYR A 319 -42.77 5.28 7.85
CA TYR A 319 -43.88 4.63 8.55
C TYR A 319 -44.78 5.66 9.25
N ASN A 320 -44.19 6.64 9.94
CA ASN A 320 -44.94 7.66 10.66
C ASN A 320 -45.72 8.57 9.70
N GLU A 321 -45.13 8.95 8.56
CA GLU A 321 -45.80 9.75 7.54
C GLU A 321 -47.00 9.01 6.93
N ASN A 322 -46.84 7.72 6.60
CA ASN A 322 -47.95 6.90 6.07
C ASN A 322 -49.06 6.70 7.10
N LYS A 323 -48.71 6.54 8.39
CA LYS A 323 -49.71 6.45 9.46
C LYS A 323 -50.50 7.75 9.61
N GLN A 324 -49.85 8.92 9.53
CA GLN A 324 -50.56 10.21 9.59
C GLN A 324 -51.49 10.42 8.39
N LYS A 325 -51.09 9.99 7.18
CA LYS A 325 -51.95 10.02 5.97
C LYS A 325 -53.18 9.10 6.06
N HIS A 326 -53.13 8.05 6.87
CA HIS A 326 -54.28 7.15 7.09
C HIS A 326 -55.23 7.61 8.20
N ILE A 327 -54.82 8.57 9.03
CA ILE A 327 -55.62 9.11 10.15
C ILE A 327 -56.30 10.44 9.77
N ALA A 328 -55.78 11.14 8.75
CA ALA A 328 -56.39 12.32 8.13
C ALA A 328 -57.35 11.93 6.99
#